data_AF-A0A0U1LNR6-F1
#
_entry.id   AF-A0A0U1LNR6-F1
#
_cell.length_a   1.000
_cell.length_b   1.000
_cell.length_c   1.000
_cell.angle_alpha   90.00
_cell.angle_beta   90.00
_cell.angle_gamma   90.00
#
_symmetry.space_group_name_H-M   'P 1'
#
loop_
_entity.id
_entity.type
_entity.pdbx_description
1 polymer ?
#
loop_
_entity_poly.entity_id
_entity_poly.type
_entity_poly.pdbx_seq_one_letter_code
_entity_poly.pdbx_strand_id
1 'polypeptide(L)'
;MDVNDMSVALNSIQDMMMARNEMGFAAHAESDQLLTWTKSRNELLERHQTTRTNTMKSDLQLRSAFVPPAYPPCTFPFKDLTKITLKDLRLQTHHRGLFLIVRCIAPPAQFISVMSIVEDEHGDAIMLTLRHQDISRSQDEILRKGMILAVKEPYPRRMSDGPHGVIVDHVFNYKYLSMKDNLMPGRWQERLPESQDNANSWNTTGKDLAEKEIYTEGLSCRPTEEELRALKLNRSKAYLMTGQLESALHDIESVEKRSKPEHSLLLEKARILYKMQKFREYCDTPKLLAVEDPNNKELKNKLQRGIDRLIEQETGKYPFNKLHDEATKFRPPVLDHATYIGPVAVKSAGHRGRGLFTTKEVKAGDLLLCEKAFGHVFIDELDPNSRKTFLINSQERSVMMGTQVELNTVMIQNLHKRPSSIPVITELHHGSYKPVDASFVNDAPVIDR
;
A
#
# COMPACT_ATOMS: atom_id res chain seq x y z
N MET A 1 -13.85 26.73 11.98
CA MET A 1 -13.94 27.01 10.53
C MET A 1 -15.24 27.75 10.33
N ASP A 2 -15.20 28.94 9.73
CA ASP A 2 -16.40 29.76 9.59
C ASP A 2 -17.26 29.25 8.41
N VAL A 3 -18.55 29.56 8.41
CA VAL A 3 -19.50 29.10 7.37
C VAL A 3 -19.11 29.65 6.00
N ASN A 4 -18.48 30.83 5.97
CA ASN A 4 -17.95 31.47 4.77
C ASN A 4 -16.80 30.70 4.10
N ASP A 5 -15.92 30.04 4.87
CA ASP A 5 -14.81 29.26 4.28
C ASP A 5 -15.34 28.07 3.47
N MET A 6 -16.37 27.38 3.99
CA MET A 6 -16.99 26.26 3.27
C MET A 6 -17.78 26.70 2.04
N SER A 7 -18.41 27.87 2.04
CA SER A 7 -19.13 28.36 0.84
C SER A 7 -18.16 28.72 -0.29
N VAL A 8 -17.02 29.37 0.03
CA VAL A 8 -15.94 29.64 -0.94
C VAL A 8 -15.32 28.34 -1.45
N ALA A 9 -15.06 27.36 -0.58
CA ALA A 9 -14.55 26.05 -0.99
C ALA A 9 -15.54 25.29 -1.89
N LEU A 10 -16.84 25.28 -1.55
CA LEU A 10 -17.88 24.63 -2.35
C LEU A 10 -18.05 25.26 -3.73
N ASN A 11 -18.05 26.60 -3.81
CA ASN A 11 -18.07 27.30 -5.09
C ASN A 11 -16.83 26.94 -5.94
N SER A 12 -15.63 26.98 -5.35
CA SER A 12 -14.40 26.58 -6.04
C SER A 12 -14.40 25.12 -6.50
N ILE A 13 -15.02 24.20 -5.73
CA ILE A 13 -15.22 22.81 -6.13
C ILE A 13 -16.20 22.71 -7.31
N GLN A 14 -17.30 23.48 -7.29
CA GLN A 14 -18.29 23.50 -8.36
C GLN A 14 -17.71 24.10 -9.66
N ASP A 15 -16.89 25.14 -9.57
CA ASP A 15 -16.16 25.70 -10.71
C ASP A 15 -15.11 24.70 -11.26
N MET A 16 -14.35 24.03 -10.38
CA MET A 16 -13.44 22.94 -10.78
C MET A 16 -14.17 21.76 -11.44
N MET A 17 -15.40 21.45 -11.01
CA MET A 17 -16.24 20.45 -11.68
C MET A 17 -16.66 20.91 -13.07
N MET A 18 -17.15 22.15 -13.22
CA MET A 18 -17.62 22.66 -14.51
C MET A 18 -16.47 22.75 -15.53
N ALA A 19 -15.36 23.40 -15.16
CA ALA A 19 -14.18 23.51 -16.02
C ALA A 19 -13.57 22.15 -16.40
N ARG A 20 -13.67 21.13 -15.53
CA ARG A 20 -13.20 19.77 -15.85
C ARG A 20 -14.24 18.87 -16.52
N ASN A 21 -15.53 19.18 -16.46
CA ASN A 21 -16.52 18.53 -17.32
C ASN A 21 -16.25 18.90 -18.78
N GLU A 22 -15.95 20.17 -19.06
CA GLU A 22 -15.52 20.64 -20.39
C GLU A 22 -14.22 19.94 -20.84
N MET A 23 -13.19 19.89 -19.99
CA MET A 23 -11.98 19.09 -20.28
C MET A 23 -12.27 17.59 -20.39
N GLY A 24 -13.33 17.07 -19.76
CA GLY A 24 -13.74 15.67 -19.82
C GLY A 24 -14.33 15.31 -21.18
N PHE A 25 -15.22 16.15 -21.71
CA PHE A 25 -15.72 16.06 -23.08
C PHE A 25 -14.58 16.21 -24.11
N ALA A 26 -13.68 17.17 -23.91
CA ALA A 26 -12.48 17.31 -24.75
C ALA A 26 -11.58 16.06 -24.69
N ALA A 27 -11.37 15.48 -23.49
CA ALA A 27 -10.59 14.26 -23.33
C ALA A 27 -11.24 13.02 -23.99
N HIS A 28 -12.57 12.98 -24.12
CA HIS A 28 -13.26 11.94 -24.90
C HIS A 28 -13.04 12.13 -26.41
N ALA A 29 -12.98 13.38 -26.90
CA ALA A 29 -12.63 13.68 -28.29
C ALA A 29 -11.13 13.45 -28.61
N GLU A 30 -10.25 13.53 -27.60
CA GLU A 30 -8.81 13.22 -27.68
C GLU A 30 -8.49 11.71 -27.48
N SER A 31 -9.51 10.85 -27.33
CA SER A 31 -9.33 9.41 -27.11
C SER A 31 -8.73 8.69 -28.34
N ASP A 32 -7.95 7.63 -28.10
CA ASP A 32 -7.17 6.84 -29.07
C ASP A 32 -6.12 7.63 -29.88
N GLN A 33 -6.01 8.95 -29.73
CA GLN A 33 -4.98 9.74 -30.41
C GLN A 33 -3.57 9.41 -29.86
N LEU A 34 -2.56 9.36 -30.74
CA LEU A 34 -1.16 9.17 -30.34
C LEU A 34 -0.69 10.33 -29.43
N LEU A 35 0.19 10.03 -28.48
CA LEU A 35 0.80 11.05 -27.62
C LEU A 35 1.54 12.12 -28.44
N THR A 36 1.03 13.35 -28.40
CA THR A 36 1.77 14.52 -28.89
C THR A 36 2.85 14.92 -27.88
N TRP A 37 4.11 14.84 -28.31
CA TRP A 37 5.30 15.18 -27.53
C TRP A 37 5.50 16.71 -27.48
N THR A 38 4.58 17.39 -26.80
CA THR A 38 4.51 18.86 -26.73
C THR A 38 5.56 19.53 -25.85
N LYS A 39 6.41 18.76 -25.17
CA LYS A 39 7.52 19.25 -24.32
C LYS A 39 8.72 18.34 -24.44
N SER A 40 9.91 18.93 -24.43
CA SER A 40 11.18 18.19 -24.37
C SER A 40 11.41 17.56 -22.99
N ARG A 41 12.31 16.58 -22.96
CA ARG A 41 12.81 15.94 -21.73
C ARG A 41 13.33 16.94 -20.69
N ASN A 42 13.93 18.06 -21.12
CA ASN A 42 14.48 19.06 -20.21
C ASN A 42 13.39 19.95 -19.61
N GLU A 43 12.42 20.42 -20.41
CA GLU A 43 11.27 21.19 -19.91
C GLU A 43 10.42 20.39 -18.92
N LEU A 44 10.28 19.08 -19.11
CA LEU A 44 9.61 18.19 -18.16
C LEU A 44 10.38 18.09 -16.84
N LEU A 45 11.70 17.96 -16.88
CA LEU A 45 12.56 17.91 -15.68
C LEU A 45 12.55 19.24 -14.91
N GLU A 46 12.71 20.37 -15.60
CA GLU A 46 12.72 21.70 -15.01
C GLU A 46 11.36 22.01 -14.36
N ARG A 47 10.26 21.79 -15.08
CA ARG A 47 8.90 21.96 -14.57
C ARG A 47 8.61 21.07 -13.36
N HIS A 48 9.03 19.81 -13.39
CA HIS A 48 8.86 18.90 -12.23
C HIS A 48 9.64 19.41 -11.01
N GLN A 49 10.85 19.94 -11.20
CA GLN A 49 11.62 20.57 -10.14
C GLN A 49 10.93 21.86 -9.61
N THR A 50 10.29 22.66 -10.47
CA THR A 50 9.44 23.79 -10.05
C THR A 50 8.25 23.31 -9.22
N THR A 51 7.50 22.31 -9.68
CA THR A 51 6.37 21.73 -8.93
C THR A 51 6.83 21.20 -7.58
N ARG A 52 7.89 20.38 -7.55
CA ARG A 52 8.49 19.81 -6.33
C ARG A 52 8.88 20.89 -5.31
N THR A 53 9.56 21.95 -5.76
CA THR A 53 9.97 23.06 -4.88
C THR A 53 8.82 23.95 -4.44
N ASN A 54 7.73 24.06 -5.22
CA ASN A 54 6.52 24.77 -4.80
C ASN A 54 5.69 23.95 -3.80
N THR A 55 5.54 22.63 -4.00
CA THR A 55 4.84 21.75 -3.05
C THR A 55 5.57 21.67 -1.70
N MET A 56 6.90 21.82 -1.68
CA MET A 56 7.71 21.96 -0.45
C MET A 56 7.58 23.33 0.25
N LYS A 57 6.89 24.31 -0.35
CA LYS A 57 6.77 25.69 0.16
C LYS A 57 5.33 26.12 0.45
N SER A 58 4.34 25.24 0.27
CA SER A 58 2.92 25.62 0.23
C SER A 58 2.04 24.77 1.14
N ASP A 59 1.89 25.22 2.39
CA ASP A 59 0.94 24.62 3.35
C ASP A 59 -0.53 24.96 3.03
N LEU A 60 -0.78 25.99 2.21
CA LEU A 60 -2.11 26.57 2.00
C LEU A 60 -2.85 26.11 0.74
N GLN A 61 -2.23 25.31 -0.13
CA GLN A 61 -2.89 24.88 -1.38
C GLN A 61 -3.91 23.75 -1.19
N LEU A 62 -5.12 24.00 -1.70
CA LEU A 62 -6.14 22.99 -1.97
C LEU A 62 -5.60 21.98 -2.98
N ARG A 63 -5.65 20.68 -2.66
CA ARG A 63 -5.15 19.61 -3.53
C ARG A 63 -6.32 18.85 -4.15
N SER A 64 -6.53 18.96 -5.46
CA SER A 64 -7.54 18.17 -6.18
C SER A 64 -6.92 17.25 -7.24
N ALA A 65 -7.48 16.04 -7.40
CA ALA A 65 -7.17 15.13 -8.49
C ALA A 65 -8.43 14.43 -9.00
N PHE A 66 -8.42 14.05 -10.28
CA PHE A 66 -9.56 13.43 -10.96
C PHE A 66 -9.34 11.93 -11.15
N VAL A 67 -10.24 11.14 -10.58
CA VAL A 67 -10.25 9.68 -10.70
C VAL A 67 -10.92 9.31 -12.03
N PRO A 68 -10.42 8.34 -12.80
CA PRO A 68 -11.20 7.75 -13.88
C PRO A 68 -12.41 6.98 -13.33
N PRO A 69 -13.34 6.51 -14.19
CA PRO A 69 -14.34 5.52 -13.80
C PRO A 69 -13.66 4.25 -13.27
N ALA A 70 -14.36 3.46 -12.44
CA ALA A 70 -13.86 2.18 -11.97
C ALA A 70 -13.51 1.26 -13.17
N TYR A 71 -12.30 0.69 -13.15
CA TYR A 71 -11.79 -0.17 -14.20
C TYR A 71 -10.99 -1.33 -13.58
N PRO A 72 -10.96 -2.52 -14.20
CA PRO A 72 -10.32 -3.68 -13.58
C PRO A 72 -8.78 -3.59 -13.62
N PRO A 73 -8.07 -4.15 -12.63
CA PRO A 73 -6.62 -4.31 -12.65
C PRO A 73 -6.18 -5.24 -13.79
N CYS A 74 -4.88 -5.22 -14.11
CA CYS A 74 -4.31 -6.23 -15.01
C CYS A 74 -4.25 -7.58 -14.29
N THR A 75 -4.81 -8.64 -14.87
CA THR A 75 -4.80 -10.00 -14.31
C THR A 75 -3.74 -10.92 -14.92
N PHE A 76 -2.87 -10.40 -15.79
CA PHE A 76 -1.85 -11.19 -16.48
C PHE A 76 -0.46 -11.04 -15.83
N PRO A 77 0.37 -12.10 -15.83
CA PRO A 77 1.78 -12.01 -15.48
C PRO A 77 2.59 -11.43 -16.66
N PHE A 78 3.73 -10.80 -16.38
CA PHE A 78 4.53 -10.11 -17.40
C PHE A 78 4.99 -10.98 -18.59
N LYS A 79 5.10 -12.30 -18.41
CA LYS A 79 5.43 -13.25 -19.49
C LYS A 79 4.35 -13.35 -20.57
N ASP A 80 3.11 -12.96 -20.25
CA ASP A 80 1.94 -13.05 -21.13
C ASP A 80 1.51 -11.64 -21.62
N LEU A 81 2.32 -10.61 -21.35
CA LEU A 81 2.12 -9.22 -21.80
C LEU A 81 3.14 -8.87 -22.88
N THR A 82 2.74 -8.06 -23.86
CA THR A 82 3.67 -7.58 -24.91
C THR A 82 4.29 -6.23 -24.54
N LYS A 83 5.60 -6.09 -24.75
CA LYS A 83 6.33 -4.86 -24.44
C LYS A 83 6.01 -3.76 -25.46
N ILE A 84 5.79 -2.54 -24.98
CA ILE A 84 5.68 -1.32 -25.79
C ILE A 84 6.64 -0.23 -25.31
N THR A 85 6.81 0.80 -26.14
CA THR A 85 7.60 2.02 -25.88
C THR A 85 6.68 3.15 -25.40
N LEU A 86 7.25 4.31 -25.05
CA LEU A 86 6.42 5.50 -24.82
C LEU A 86 5.81 6.06 -26.11
N LYS A 87 6.41 5.83 -27.28
CA LYS A 87 5.89 6.35 -28.58
C LYS A 87 4.62 5.65 -29.05
N ASP A 88 4.39 4.41 -28.61
CA ASP A 88 3.21 3.60 -28.98
C ASP A 88 1.94 4.01 -28.22
N LEU A 89 2.09 4.80 -27.16
CA LEU A 89 1.02 5.14 -26.23
C LEU A 89 0.00 6.13 -26.80
N ARG A 90 -1.28 5.84 -26.51
CA ARG A 90 -2.44 6.62 -26.93
C ARG A 90 -3.21 7.25 -25.77
N LEU A 91 -3.77 8.44 -26.01
CA LEU A 91 -4.45 9.24 -25.01
C LEU A 91 -5.76 8.60 -24.55
N GLN A 92 -5.99 8.68 -23.23
CA GLN A 92 -7.14 8.12 -22.51
C GLN A 92 -7.42 6.62 -22.82
N THR A 93 -6.41 5.89 -23.30
CA THR A 93 -6.52 4.49 -23.71
C THR A 93 -5.83 3.58 -22.69
N HIS A 94 -6.51 2.52 -22.24
CA HIS A 94 -5.88 1.47 -21.44
C HIS A 94 -5.20 0.46 -22.36
N HIS A 95 -3.87 0.33 -22.25
CA HIS A 95 -3.07 -0.53 -23.11
C HIS A 95 -3.14 -2.00 -22.65
N ARG A 96 -4.34 -2.59 -22.67
CA ARG A 96 -4.63 -3.94 -22.16
C ARG A 96 -3.78 -5.01 -22.85
N GLY A 97 -3.25 -5.97 -22.09
CA GLY A 97 -2.32 -6.97 -22.61
C GLY A 97 -0.90 -6.45 -22.92
N LEU A 98 -0.61 -5.17 -22.66
CA LEU A 98 0.68 -4.54 -22.97
C LEU A 98 1.41 -4.11 -21.68
N PHE A 99 2.73 -3.92 -21.74
CA PHE A 99 3.52 -3.37 -20.64
C PHE A 99 4.66 -2.48 -21.13
N LEU A 100 5.07 -1.54 -20.28
CA LEU A 100 6.12 -0.55 -20.52
C LEU A 100 7.26 -0.76 -19.53
N ILE A 101 8.51 -0.49 -19.92
CA ILE A 101 9.66 -0.43 -18.99
C ILE A 101 10.23 1.00 -18.98
N VAL A 102 10.40 1.57 -17.80
CA VAL A 102 10.87 2.96 -17.60
C VAL A 102 11.92 3.07 -16.50
N ARG A 103 12.74 4.13 -16.54
CA ARG A 103 13.68 4.50 -15.48
C ARG A 103 13.37 5.90 -14.93
N CYS A 104 13.30 6.05 -13.60
CA CYS A 104 13.17 7.34 -12.93
C CYS A 104 14.40 8.23 -13.19
N ILE A 105 14.22 9.40 -13.79
CA ILE A 105 15.30 10.36 -14.07
C ILE A 105 15.26 11.62 -13.20
N ALA A 106 14.10 11.93 -12.61
CA ALA A 106 13.99 12.92 -11.55
C ALA A 106 13.92 12.25 -10.16
N PRO A 107 14.28 12.97 -9.09
CA PRO A 107 13.77 12.66 -7.75
C PRO A 107 12.25 12.86 -7.70
N PRO A 108 11.53 12.14 -6.82
CA PRO A 108 10.08 12.18 -6.74
C PRO A 108 9.55 13.45 -6.08
N ALA A 109 8.26 13.72 -6.33
CA ALA A 109 7.44 14.67 -5.62
C ALA A 109 6.15 14.00 -5.15
N GLN A 110 5.57 14.51 -4.05
CA GLN A 110 4.34 13.99 -3.44
C GLN A 110 3.28 15.10 -3.39
N PHE A 111 2.22 14.96 -4.19
CA PHE A 111 1.07 15.88 -4.19
C PHE A 111 -0.17 15.22 -3.54
N ILE A 112 -0.90 14.41 -4.31
CA ILE A 112 -1.94 13.46 -3.85
C ILE A 112 -1.47 12.01 -4.10
N SER A 113 -0.38 11.85 -4.85
CA SER A 113 0.18 10.59 -5.32
C SER A 113 1.66 10.81 -5.60
N VAL A 114 2.44 9.73 -5.60
CA VAL A 114 3.89 9.82 -5.81
C VAL A 114 4.13 9.95 -7.31
N MET A 115 4.87 10.99 -7.71
CA MET A 115 5.09 11.33 -9.12
C MET A 115 6.58 11.61 -9.40
N SER A 116 7.06 11.17 -10.57
CA SER A 116 8.41 11.46 -11.04
C SER A 116 8.47 11.44 -12.57
N ILE A 117 9.44 12.16 -13.15
CA ILE A 117 9.76 12.02 -14.57
C ILE A 117 10.52 10.71 -14.77
N VAL A 118 10.02 9.88 -15.68
CA VAL A 118 10.61 8.61 -16.09
C VAL A 118 10.96 8.66 -17.58
N GLU A 119 11.98 7.92 -18.01
CA GLU A 119 12.38 7.79 -19.41
C GLU A 119 12.33 6.34 -19.90
N ASP A 120 12.10 6.15 -21.19
CA ASP A 120 11.82 4.86 -21.85
C ASP A 120 13.05 4.24 -22.56
N GLU A 121 12.79 3.11 -23.21
CA GLU A 121 13.51 2.52 -24.35
C GLU A 121 14.63 3.40 -24.96
N HIS A 122 14.18 4.53 -25.50
CA HIS A 122 14.83 5.38 -26.50
C HIS A 122 15.16 6.77 -25.96
N GLY A 123 14.93 7.01 -24.67
CA GLY A 123 15.13 8.30 -24.02
C GLY A 123 13.94 9.27 -24.12
N ASP A 124 12.80 8.82 -24.64
CA ASP A 124 11.54 9.57 -24.51
C ASP A 124 11.18 9.64 -23.02
N ALA A 125 10.61 10.76 -22.56
CA ALA A 125 10.41 11.00 -21.13
C ALA A 125 9.01 11.53 -20.83
N ILE A 126 8.36 10.98 -19.80
CA ILE A 126 6.99 11.32 -19.40
C ILE A 126 6.85 11.40 -17.88
N MET A 127 5.79 12.02 -17.40
CA MET A 127 5.41 11.95 -15.99
C MET A 127 4.82 10.57 -15.68
N LEU A 128 5.36 9.85 -14.70
CA LEU A 128 4.70 8.69 -14.08
C LEU A 128 4.03 9.14 -12.78
N THR A 129 2.79 8.71 -12.56
CA THR A 129 2.05 8.92 -11.30
C THR A 129 1.59 7.57 -10.74
N LEU A 130 2.14 7.17 -9.60
CA LEU A 130 1.69 5.99 -8.85
C LEU A 130 0.68 6.43 -7.78
N ARG A 131 -0.58 6.00 -7.91
CA ARG A 131 -1.62 6.25 -6.90
C ARG A 131 -1.60 5.20 -5.79
N HIS A 132 -2.37 5.47 -4.73
CA HIS A 132 -2.62 4.56 -3.61
C HIS A 132 -1.35 3.93 -2.99
N GLN A 133 -0.29 4.73 -2.90
CA GLN A 133 1.01 4.32 -2.37
C GLN A 133 1.02 4.29 -0.84
N ASP A 134 1.96 3.54 -0.28
CA ASP A 134 2.10 3.35 1.16
C ASP A 134 2.52 4.64 1.87
N ILE A 135 1.57 5.28 2.56
CA ILE A 135 1.81 6.54 3.30
C ILE A 135 2.82 6.40 4.46
N SER A 136 3.19 5.17 4.84
CA SER A 136 4.24 4.91 5.84
C SER A 136 5.65 4.83 5.25
N ARG A 137 5.80 4.92 3.92
CA ARG A 137 7.08 4.96 3.21
C ARG A 137 7.36 6.36 2.68
N SER A 138 8.63 6.74 2.61
CA SER A 138 9.02 7.98 1.96
C SER A 138 8.84 7.92 0.44
N GLN A 139 8.52 9.06 -0.18
CA GLN A 139 8.42 9.18 -1.65
C GLN A 139 9.69 8.67 -2.37
N ASP A 140 10.86 8.85 -1.75
CA ASP A 140 12.18 8.50 -2.28
C ASP A 140 12.47 7.00 -2.19
N GLU A 141 11.77 6.22 -1.35
CA GLU A 141 11.74 4.74 -1.43
C GLU A 141 10.82 4.20 -2.54
N ILE A 142 9.93 5.04 -3.08
CA ILE A 142 8.86 4.63 -4.00
C ILE A 142 9.22 4.96 -5.45
N LEU A 143 9.81 6.13 -5.71
CA LEU A 143 10.29 6.52 -7.05
C LEU A 143 11.66 7.23 -6.97
N ARG A 144 12.66 6.59 -6.32
CA ARG A 144 14.06 7.05 -6.30
C ARG A 144 14.57 7.27 -7.72
N LYS A 145 15.32 8.35 -7.95
CA LYS A 145 16.07 8.53 -9.21
C LYS A 145 16.98 7.32 -9.43
N GLY A 146 16.97 6.76 -10.65
CA GLY A 146 17.69 5.56 -11.03
C GLY A 146 16.87 4.26 -10.95
N MET A 147 15.77 4.21 -10.18
CA MET A 147 14.93 3.00 -10.14
C MET A 147 14.32 2.69 -11.51
N ILE A 148 14.24 1.40 -11.83
CA ILE A 148 13.65 0.88 -13.06
C ILE A 148 12.36 0.13 -12.71
N LEU A 149 11.30 0.41 -13.45
CA LEU A 149 9.96 -0.14 -13.22
C LEU A 149 9.43 -0.77 -14.51
N ALA A 150 8.73 -1.89 -14.39
CA ALA A 150 7.84 -2.40 -15.42
C ALA A 150 6.38 -2.11 -15.04
N VAL A 151 5.64 -1.43 -15.92
CA VAL A 151 4.25 -0.97 -15.71
C VAL A 151 3.33 -1.75 -16.65
N LYS A 152 2.35 -2.46 -16.09
CA LYS A 152 1.31 -3.19 -16.82
C LYS A 152 0.18 -2.26 -17.24
N GLU A 153 -0.29 -2.44 -18.47
CA GLU A 153 -1.46 -1.77 -19.02
C GLU A 153 -1.48 -0.26 -18.79
N PRO A 154 -0.40 0.45 -19.18
CA PRO A 154 -0.23 1.87 -18.91
C PRO A 154 -1.42 2.68 -19.43
N TYR A 155 -1.81 3.70 -18.66
CA TYR A 155 -2.95 4.57 -18.95
C TYR A 155 -2.49 6.03 -19.08
N PRO A 156 -2.26 6.51 -20.32
CA PRO A 156 -1.84 7.89 -20.58
C PRO A 156 -3.03 8.84 -20.46
N ARG A 157 -2.89 9.88 -19.62
CA ARG A 157 -3.90 10.93 -19.44
C ARG A 157 -3.28 12.32 -19.53
N ARG A 158 -4.12 13.29 -19.86
CA ARG A 158 -3.81 14.72 -19.75
C ARG A 158 -3.83 15.16 -18.28
N MET A 159 -2.71 15.68 -17.79
CA MET A 159 -2.56 16.16 -16.42
C MET A 159 -3.21 17.55 -16.25
N SER A 160 -3.57 17.92 -15.02
CA SER A 160 -4.19 19.22 -14.71
C SER A 160 -3.31 20.43 -15.09
N ASP A 161 -2.00 20.22 -15.18
CA ASP A 161 -1.02 21.26 -15.47
C ASP A 161 -0.58 21.30 -16.94
N GLY A 162 -1.24 20.51 -17.82
CA GLY A 162 -1.06 20.56 -19.28
C GLY A 162 -0.41 19.34 -19.96
N PRO A 163 0.74 18.81 -19.51
CA PRO A 163 1.42 17.72 -20.20
C PRO A 163 0.70 16.38 -20.01
N HIS A 164 1.11 15.38 -20.80
CA HIS A 164 0.63 14.01 -20.68
C HIS A 164 1.42 13.24 -19.62
N GLY A 165 0.75 12.32 -18.92
CA GLY A 165 1.34 11.47 -17.89
C GLY A 165 0.73 10.08 -17.89
N VAL A 166 1.54 9.06 -17.57
CA VAL A 166 1.05 7.69 -17.30
C VAL A 166 0.59 7.63 -15.86
N ILE A 167 -0.66 7.22 -15.64
CA ILE A 167 -1.21 6.99 -14.30
C ILE A 167 -1.32 5.48 -14.05
N VAL A 168 -0.95 5.06 -12.84
CA VAL A 168 -1.10 3.68 -12.37
C VAL A 168 -1.97 3.70 -11.11
N ASP A 169 -3.23 3.30 -11.26
CA ASP A 169 -4.23 3.31 -10.18
C ASP A 169 -4.24 2.03 -9.34
N HIS A 170 -3.88 0.88 -9.91
CA HIS A 170 -3.80 -0.38 -9.17
C HIS A 170 -2.35 -0.67 -8.75
N VAL A 171 -2.14 -0.95 -7.47
CA VAL A 171 -0.81 -1.25 -6.91
C VAL A 171 -0.16 -2.50 -7.52
N PHE A 172 -0.95 -3.42 -8.08
CA PHE A 172 -0.50 -4.61 -8.79
C PHE A 172 -0.02 -4.34 -10.24
N ASN A 173 -0.37 -3.20 -10.83
CA ASN A 173 -0.06 -2.87 -12.22
C ASN A 173 1.39 -2.37 -12.42
N TYR A 174 2.30 -2.57 -11.47
CA TYR A 174 3.73 -2.36 -11.68
C TYR A 174 4.60 -3.29 -10.81
N LYS A 175 5.86 -3.45 -11.20
CA LYS A 175 6.93 -3.96 -10.32
C LYS A 175 8.19 -3.14 -10.51
N TYR A 176 9.02 -3.08 -9.47
CA TYR A 176 10.43 -2.69 -9.62
C TYR A 176 11.19 -3.83 -10.31
N LEU A 177 12.16 -3.49 -11.17
CA LEU A 177 13.08 -4.46 -11.77
C LEU A 177 14.40 -4.44 -11.02
N SER A 178 14.88 -5.61 -10.60
CA SER A 178 16.27 -5.77 -10.13
C SER A 178 17.21 -6.03 -11.31
N MET A 179 18.52 -5.93 -11.07
CA MET A 179 19.54 -6.13 -12.10
C MET A 179 19.54 -7.56 -12.68
N LYS A 180 18.98 -8.53 -11.96
CA LYS A 180 18.85 -9.95 -12.34
C LYS A 180 17.49 -10.30 -12.95
N ASP A 181 16.58 -9.34 -13.08
CA ASP A 181 15.24 -9.56 -13.64
C ASP A 181 15.29 -9.77 -15.15
N ASN A 182 14.69 -10.85 -15.65
CA ASN A 182 14.68 -11.19 -17.09
C ASN A 182 14.07 -10.09 -17.99
N LEU A 183 13.29 -9.16 -17.43
CA LEU A 183 12.77 -8.02 -18.18
C LEU A 183 13.79 -6.88 -18.35
N MET A 184 14.89 -6.85 -17.58
CA MET A 184 15.84 -5.73 -17.51
C MET A 184 16.56 -5.50 -18.85
N PRO A 185 16.30 -4.39 -19.57
CA PRO A 185 16.92 -4.13 -20.87
C PRO A 185 18.43 -3.89 -20.77
N GLY A 186 19.21 -4.57 -21.63
CA GLY A 186 20.69 -4.56 -21.62
C GLY A 186 21.33 -3.17 -21.63
N ARG A 187 20.69 -2.19 -22.27
CA ARG A 187 21.07 -0.76 -22.27
C ARG A 187 21.24 -0.12 -20.88
N TRP A 188 20.72 -0.74 -19.82
CA TRP A 188 20.86 -0.30 -18.42
C TRP A 188 21.26 -1.44 -17.47
N GLN A 189 21.74 -2.57 -17.99
CA GLN A 189 22.40 -3.57 -17.17
C GLN A 189 23.79 -3.04 -16.77
N GLU A 190 23.81 -2.14 -15.78
CA GLU A 190 25.05 -1.73 -15.11
C GLU A 190 25.74 -2.98 -14.55
N ARG A 191 27.03 -3.13 -14.82
CA ARG A 191 27.80 -4.28 -14.33
C ARG A 191 27.94 -4.16 -12.81
N LEU A 192 27.33 -5.10 -12.08
CA LEU A 192 27.62 -5.27 -10.66
C LEU A 192 29.15 -5.45 -10.46
N PRO A 193 29.75 -4.80 -9.46
CA PRO A 193 31.10 -5.16 -9.02
C PRO A 193 31.13 -6.64 -8.62
N GLU A 194 32.17 -7.37 -9.03
CA GLU A 194 32.30 -8.82 -8.78
C GLU A 194 32.28 -9.18 -7.27
N SER A 195 32.55 -8.20 -6.40
CA SER A 195 32.47 -8.31 -4.94
C SER A 195 31.04 -8.34 -4.37
N GLN A 196 30.00 -8.10 -5.18
CA GLN A 196 28.62 -7.97 -4.71
C GLN A 196 27.75 -9.23 -4.89
N ASP A 197 28.25 -10.34 -5.44
CA ASP A 197 27.41 -11.52 -5.74
C ASP A 197 27.32 -12.59 -4.63
N ASN A 198 27.94 -12.37 -3.46
CA ASN A 198 27.82 -13.27 -2.30
C ASN A 198 26.73 -12.84 -1.30
N ALA A 199 26.09 -13.81 -0.67
CA ALA A 199 24.90 -13.59 0.16
C ALA A 199 25.17 -12.78 1.43
N ASN A 200 26.37 -12.87 2.01
CA ASN A 200 26.80 -12.03 3.14
C ASN A 200 26.90 -10.53 2.79
N SER A 201 27.28 -10.19 1.55
CA SER A 201 27.28 -8.80 1.05
C SER A 201 25.86 -8.22 1.04
N TRP A 202 24.90 -8.94 0.44
CA TRP A 202 23.48 -8.60 0.46
C TRP A 202 22.90 -8.50 1.88
N ASN A 203 23.30 -9.41 2.78
CA ASN A 203 22.92 -9.38 4.20
C ASN A 203 23.52 -8.20 4.99
N THR A 204 24.56 -7.54 4.46
CA THR A 204 25.15 -6.35 5.07
C THR A 204 24.46 -5.10 4.55
N THR A 205 24.45 -4.89 3.22
CA THR A 205 23.75 -3.76 2.59
C THR A 205 22.25 -3.73 2.92
N GLY A 206 21.61 -4.90 3.07
CA GLY A 206 20.22 -5.00 3.50
C GLY A 206 19.96 -4.55 4.93
N LYS A 207 20.95 -4.62 5.84
CA LYS A 207 20.84 -4.08 7.21
C LYS A 207 20.95 -2.56 7.20
N ASP A 208 21.87 -2.04 6.39
CA ASP A 208 22.14 -0.61 6.29
C ASP A 208 20.96 0.16 5.67
N LEU A 209 20.27 -0.45 4.69
CA LEU A 209 19.15 0.15 3.97
C LEU A 209 17.76 -0.33 4.42
N ALA A 210 17.68 -1.43 5.19
CA ALA A 210 16.43 -2.10 5.60
C ALA A 210 15.46 -2.55 4.47
N GLU A 211 15.87 -2.45 3.20
CA GLU A 211 15.06 -2.82 2.02
C GLU A 211 14.89 -4.35 1.90
N LYS A 212 13.64 -4.84 1.88
CA LYS A 212 13.29 -6.28 1.78
C LYS A 212 13.68 -6.91 0.44
N GLU A 213 13.76 -6.10 -0.61
CA GLU A 213 14.20 -6.46 -1.96
C GLU A 213 15.66 -6.93 -1.94
N ILE A 214 16.53 -6.24 -1.20
CA ILE A 214 17.98 -6.55 -1.10
C ILE A 214 18.20 -7.94 -0.47
N TYR A 215 17.45 -8.28 0.57
CA TYR A 215 17.49 -9.64 1.15
C TYR A 215 16.93 -10.71 0.18
N THR A 216 16.02 -10.34 -0.72
CA THR A 216 15.45 -11.26 -1.72
C THR A 216 16.45 -11.55 -2.83
N GLU A 217 17.20 -10.56 -3.29
CA GLU A 217 18.36 -10.75 -4.18
C GLU A 217 19.43 -11.62 -3.51
N GLY A 218 19.76 -11.39 -2.24
CA GLY A 218 20.71 -12.22 -1.49
C GLY A 218 20.29 -13.70 -1.37
N LEU A 219 18.97 -13.98 -1.30
CA LEU A 219 18.43 -15.34 -1.32
C LEU A 219 18.52 -16.02 -2.70
N SER A 220 18.73 -15.26 -3.79
CA SER A 220 18.98 -15.83 -5.13
C SER A 220 20.41 -16.39 -5.29
N CYS A 221 21.38 -15.85 -4.54
CA CYS A 221 22.82 -16.16 -4.66
C CYS A 221 23.23 -17.53 -4.08
N ARG A 222 22.32 -18.51 -4.01
CA ARG A 222 22.52 -19.85 -3.41
C ARG A 222 23.22 -19.80 -2.04
N PRO A 223 22.68 -19.06 -1.06
CA PRO A 223 23.29 -18.93 0.27
C PRO A 223 23.51 -20.27 0.97
N THR A 224 24.53 -20.33 1.84
CA THR A 224 24.65 -21.39 2.86
C THR A 224 23.43 -21.40 3.78
N GLU A 225 23.19 -22.48 4.54
CA GLU A 225 22.05 -22.51 5.48
C GLU A 225 22.16 -21.41 6.54
N GLU A 226 23.36 -21.10 7.02
CA GLU A 226 23.64 -20.02 7.97
C GLU A 226 23.29 -18.64 7.39
N GLU A 227 23.71 -18.35 6.15
CA GLU A 227 23.34 -17.12 5.45
C GLU A 227 21.83 -17.07 5.14
N LEU A 228 21.21 -18.19 4.75
CA LEU A 228 19.79 -18.30 4.47
C LEU A 228 18.94 -17.99 5.72
N ARG A 229 19.35 -18.49 6.89
CA ARG A 229 18.72 -18.15 8.17
C ARG A 229 18.87 -16.66 8.47
N ALA A 230 20.06 -16.10 8.31
CA ALA A 230 20.31 -14.67 8.58
C ALA A 230 19.54 -13.74 7.63
N LEU A 231 19.53 -14.04 6.33
CA LEU A 231 18.78 -13.30 5.31
C LEU A 231 17.28 -13.33 5.60
N LYS A 232 16.70 -14.51 5.89
CA LYS A 232 15.27 -14.62 6.21
C LYS A 232 14.88 -13.93 7.50
N LEU A 233 15.67 -14.04 8.56
CA LEU A 233 15.44 -13.34 9.84
C LEU A 233 15.53 -11.82 9.68
N ASN A 234 16.33 -11.31 8.74
CA ASN A 234 16.43 -9.87 8.50
C ASN A 234 15.37 -9.38 7.50
N ARG A 235 14.98 -10.19 6.51
CA ARG A 235 13.84 -9.92 5.63
C ARG A 235 12.50 -9.96 6.37
N SER A 236 12.32 -10.86 7.34
CA SER A 236 11.12 -10.89 8.18
C SER A 236 10.96 -9.61 9.03
N LYS A 237 12.07 -9.01 9.51
CA LYS A 237 12.06 -7.70 10.17
C LYS A 237 11.63 -6.60 9.19
N ALA A 238 12.16 -6.57 7.97
CA ALA A 238 11.77 -5.61 6.94
C ALA A 238 10.27 -5.75 6.54
N TYR A 239 9.77 -6.98 6.43
CA TYR A 239 8.34 -7.27 6.27
C TYR A 239 7.52 -6.82 7.50
N LEU A 240 7.99 -7.02 8.75
CA LEU A 240 7.31 -6.60 9.98
C LEU A 240 7.24 -5.07 10.14
N MET A 241 8.28 -4.36 9.68
CA MET A 241 8.34 -2.90 9.66
C MET A 241 7.36 -2.32 8.63
N THR A 242 7.35 -2.86 7.41
CA THR A 242 6.45 -2.41 6.33
C THR A 242 5.04 -3.02 6.41
N GLY A 243 4.79 -3.94 7.34
CA GLY A 243 3.46 -4.47 7.70
C GLY A 243 3.00 -5.72 6.96
N GLN A 244 3.85 -6.37 6.16
CA GLN A 244 3.55 -7.66 5.50
C GLN A 244 3.71 -8.83 6.49
N LEU A 245 2.78 -8.94 7.44
CA LEU A 245 2.91 -9.88 8.57
C LEU A 245 2.91 -11.35 8.14
N GLU A 246 2.15 -11.69 7.10
CA GLU A 246 2.07 -13.05 6.55
C GLU A 246 3.42 -13.48 5.94
N SER A 247 4.06 -12.61 5.15
CA SER A 247 5.40 -12.83 4.60
C SER A 247 6.48 -12.90 5.68
N ALA A 248 6.37 -12.07 6.72
CA ALA A 248 7.27 -12.11 7.88
C ALA A 248 7.18 -13.45 8.63
N LEU A 249 5.97 -13.95 8.90
CA LEU A 249 5.76 -15.22 9.58
C LEU A 249 6.26 -16.40 8.74
N HIS A 250 5.98 -16.40 7.44
CA HIS A 250 6.44 -17.43 6.51
C HIS A 250 7.97 -17.58 6.48
N ASP A 251 8.72 -16.46 6.41
CA ASP A 251 10.18 -16.51 6.44
C ASP A 251 10.71 -17.14 7.73
N ILE A 252 10.16 -16.76 8.89
CA ILE A 252 10.49 -17.32 10.20
C ILE A 252 10.18 -18.83 10.29
N GLU A 253 8.95 -19.24 9.97
CA GLU A 253 8.56 -20.66 10.05
C GLU A 253 9.33 -21.55 9.07
N SER A 254 9.74 -21.00 7.92
CA SER A 254 10.56 -21.72 6.95
C SER A 254 12.01 -21.94 7.42
N VAL A 255 12.44 -21.25 8.47
CA VAL A 255 13.70 -21.51 9.20
C VAL A 255 13.48 -22.49 10.35
N GLU A 256 12.44 -22.33 11.17
CA GLU A 256 12.14 -23.23 12.29
C GLU A 256 11.96 -24.69 11.85
N LYS A 257 11.40 -24.93 10.66
CA LYS A 257 11.24 -26.28 10.08
C LYS A 257 12.57 -26.99 9.77
N ARG A 258 13.72 -26.32 9.90
CA ARG A 258 15.06 -26.86 9.58
C ARG A 258 15.97 -27.05 10.80
N SER A 259 15.67 -26.42 11.93
CA SER A 259 16.55 -26.41 13.11
C SER A 259 15.79 -25.94 14.36
N LYS A 260 16.20 -26.37 15.57
CA LYS A 260 15.63 -25.86 16.83
C LYS A 260 15.59 -24.32 16.79
N PRO A 261 14.45 -23.66 17.10
CA PRO A 261 14.36 -22.21 17.06
C PRO A 261 15.40 -21.53 17.96
N GLU A 262 16.09 -20.54 17.41
CA GLU A 262 17.02 -19.69 18.16
C GLU A 262 16.25 -18.63 18.95
N HIS A 263 16.82 -18.15 20.06
CA HIS A 263 16.22 -17.11 20.91
C HIS A 263 15.87 -15.82 20.11
N SER A 264 16.70 -15.41 19.14
CA SER A 264 16.38 -14.26 18.28
C SER A 264 15.20 -14.50 17.32
N LEU A 265 15.08 -15.73 16.81
CA LEU A 265 14.02 -16.18 15.91
C LEU A 265 12.67 -16.24 16.64
N LEU A 266 12.66 -16.77 17.87
CA LEU A 266 11.50 -16.82 18.75
C LEU A 266 11.00 -15.41 19.12
N LEU A 267 11.90 -14.49 19.48
CA LEU A 267 11.54 -13.10 19.78
C LEU A 267 10.88 -12.41 18.57
N GLU A 268 11.37 -12.66 17.36
CA GLU A 268 10.80 -12.09 16.13
C GLU A 268 9.44 -12.74 15.79
N LYS A 269 9.32 -14.06 15.93
CA LYS A 269 8.03 -14.77 15.79
C LYS A 269 6.97 -14.19 16.73
N ALA A 270 7.32 -13.98 17.99
CA ALA A 270 6.40 -13.38 18.97
C ALA A 270 5.95 -11.97 18.56
N ARG A 271 6.85 -11.12 18.05
CA ARG A 271 6.48 -9.78 17.53
C ARG A 271 5.48 -9.87 16.37
N ILE A 272 5.68 -10.80 15.45
CA ILE A 272 4.80 -11.00 14.29
C ILE A 272 3.43 -11.53 14.73
N LEU A 273 3.38 -12.60 15.53
CA LEU A 273 2.14 -13.19 16.06
C LEU A 273 1.30 -12.17 16.84
N TYR A 274 1.95 -11.30 17.63
CA TYR A 274 1.26 -10.21 18.34
C TYR A 274 0.62 -9.20 17.38
N LYS A 275 1.35 -8.73 16.36
CA LYS A 275 0.79 -7.82 15.33
C LYS A 275 -0.31 -8.50 14.50
N MET A 276 -0.29 -9.82 14.36
CA MET A 276 -1.34 -10.60 13.69
C MET A 276 -2.56 -10.90 14.59
N GLN A 277 -2.59 -10.42 15.85
CA GLN A 277 -3.63 -10.72 16.84
C GLN A 277 -3.84 -12.23 17.14
N LYS A 278 -2.81 -13.05 16.87
CA LYS A 278 -2.76 -14.48 17.21
C LYS A 278 -2.35 -14.65 18.68
N PHE A 279 -3.11 -14.05 19.61
CA PHE A 279 -2.68 -13.90 21.01
C PHE A 279 -2.47 -15.24 21.75
N ARG A 280 -3.20 -16.29 21.37
CA ARG A 280 -3.02 -17.66 21.88
C ARG A 280 -1.64 -18.22 21.52
N GLU A 281 -1.30 -18.24 20.22
CA GLU A 281 0.03 -18.67 19.71
C GLU A 281 1.15 -17.76 20.22
N TYR A 282 0.91 -16.45 20.30
CA TYR A 282 1.84 -15.48 20.87
C TYR A 282 2.25 -15.87 22.29
N CYS A 283 1.29 -16.11 23.18
CA CYS A 283 1.54 -16.36 24.60
C CYS A 283 2.43 -17.56 24.87
N ASP A 284 2.49 -18.55 23.97
CA ASP A 284 3.37 -19.71 24.14
C ASP A 284 4.86 -19.35 23.98
N THR A 285 5.20 -18.31 23.22
CA THR A 285 6.61 -17.93 23.00
C THR A 285 7.23 -17.24 24.23
N PRO A 286 6.63 -16.21 24.86
CA PRO A 286 7.13 -15.67 26.12
C PRO A 286 7.12 -16.68 27.28
N LYS A 287 6.23 -17.69 27.29
CA LYS A 287 6.29 -18.79 28.27
C LYS A 287 7.61 -19.57 28.14
N LEU A 288 7.95 -19.99 26.92
CA LEU A 288 9.20 -20.71 26.65
C LEU A 288 10.43 -19.89 27.05
N LEU A 289 10.49 -18.63 26.63
CA LEU A 289 11.61 -17.73 26.94
C LEU A 289 11.71 -17.40 28.45
N ALA A 290 10.57 -17.35 29.18
CA ALA A 290 10.55 -17.15 30.63
C ALA A 290 10.90 -18.42 31.44
N VAL A 291 11.04 -19.58 30.81
CA VAL A 291 11.69 -20.75 31.42
C VAL A 291 13.22 -20.63 31.33
N GLU A 292 13.73 -20.03 30.25
CA GLU A 292 15.18 -19.80 30.06
C GLU A 292 15.69 -18.61 30.90
N ASP A 293 14.93 -17.52 31.05
CA ASP A 293 15.17 -16.45 32.04
C ASP A 293 13.94 -16.19 32.93
N PRO A 294 13.79 -16.92 34.05
CA PRO A 294 12.68 -16.75 35.00
C PRO A 294 12.65 -15.42 35.75
N ASN A 295 13.68 -14.57 35.64
CA ASN A 295 13.72 -13.26 36.31
C ASN A 295 13.47 -12.08 35.34
N ASN A 296 13.34 -12.35 34.05
CA ASN A 296 13.11 -11.34 33.03
C ASN A 296 11.78 -10.57 33.22
N LYS A 297 11.88 -9.32 33.68
CA LYS A 297 10.71 -8.44 33.84
C LYS A 297 10.05 -8.09 32.50
N GLU A 298 10.83 -8.00 31.42
CA GLU A 298 10.31 -7.64 30.09
C GLU A 298 9.48 -8.80 29.49
N LEU A 299 9.95 -10.04 29.58
CA LEU A 299 9.20 -11.21 29.13
C LEU A 299 7.92 -11.42 29.96
N LYS A 300 7.97 -11.20 31.28
CA LYS A 300 6.78 -11.25 32.15
C LYS A 300 5.73 -10.20 31.75
N ASN A 301 6.16 -8.96 31.52
CA ASN A 301 5.26 -7.89 31.08
C ASN A 301 4.66 -8.17 29.69
N LYS A 302 5.47 -8.71 28.76
CA LYS A 302 5.01 -9.17 27.43
C LYS A 302 3.97 -10.29 27.54
N LEU A 303 4.23 -11.30 28.36
CA LEU A 303 3.31 -12.43 28.58
C LEU A 303 1.98 -11.94 29.17
N GLN A 304 2.02 -11.10 30.22
CA GLN A 304 0.80 -10.54 30.82
C GLN A 304 -0.02 -9.75 29.79
N ARG A 305 0.63 -8.86 29.03
CA ARG A 305 -0.02 -8.09 27.96
C ARG A 305 -0.65 -9.00 26.89
N GLY A 306 -0.03 -10.13 26.56
CA GLY A 306 -0.62 -11.15 25.69
C GLY A 306 -1.86 -11.83 26.28
N ILE A 307 -1.82 -12.14 27.58
CA ILE A 307 -2.95 -12.72 28.33
C ILE A 307 -4.12 -11.72 28.40
N ASP A 308 -3.85 -10.44 28.63
CA ASP A 308 -4.87 -9.38 28.65
C ASP A 308 -5.59 -9.28 27.30
N ARG A 309 -4.85 -9.27 26.19
CA ARG A 309 -5.40 -9.30 24.82
C ARG A 309 -6.18 -10.59 24.52
N LEU A 310 -5.75 -11.73 25.06
CA LEU A 310 -6.46 -13.01 24.89
C LEU A 310 -7.79 -13.03 25.66
N ILE A 311 -7.82 -12.48 26.88
CA ILE A 311 -9.05 -12.32 27.67
C ILE A 311 -10.06 -11.42 26.95
N GLU A 312 -9.60 -10.32 26.35
CA GLU A 312 -10.43 -9.48 25.47
C GLU A 312 -10.98 -10.28 24.28
N GLN A 313 -10.10 -10.94 23.53
CA GLN A 313 -10.43 -11.71 22.32
C GLN A 313 -11.43 -12.85 22.58
N GLU A 314 -11.36 -13.50 23.74
CA GLU A 314 -12.22 -14.66 24.06
C GLU A 314 -13.47 -14.30 24.89
N THR A 315 -13.49 -13.15 25.59
CA THR A 315 -14.59 -12.83 26.54
C THR A 315 -15.23 -11.46 26.38
N GLY A 316 -14.69 -10.56 25.55
CA GLY A 316 -15.23 -9.21 25.34
C GLY A 316 -15.09 -8.28 26.55
N LYS A 317 -14.26 -8.64 27.53
CA LYS A 317 -14.07 -7.89 28.78
C LYS A 317 -13.02 -6.78 28.62
N TYR A 318 -13.46 -5.63 28.11
CA TYR A 318 -12.61 -4.46 27.96
C TYR A 318 -12.71 -3.50 29.15
N PRO A 319 -11.60 -2.86 29.58
CA PRO A 319 -11.63 -1.77 30.55
C PRO A 319 -12.06 -0.45 29.88
N PHE A 320 -13.34 -0.32 29.52
CA PHE A 320 -13.86 0.78 28.68
C PHE A 320 -13.46 2.20 29.13
N ASN A 321 -13.37 2.46 30.44
CA ASN A 321 -12.89 3.76 30.93
C ASN A 321 -11.41 4.01 30.56
N LYS A 322 -10.54 3.00 30.69
CA LYS A 322 -9.12 3.10 30.29
C LYS A 322 -8.98 3.26 28.78
N LEU A 323 -9.78 2.53 28.00
CA LEU A 323 -9.89 2.70 26.54
C LEU A 323 -10.17 4.16 26.16
N HIS A 324 -11.11 4.81 26.86
CA HIS A 324 -11.43 6.22 26.66
C HIS A 324 -10.29 7.15 27.11
N ASP A 325 -9.66 6.87 28.26
CA ASP A 325 -8.50 7.61 28.75
C ASP A 325 -7.30 7.50 27.79
N GLU A 326 -7.11 6.35 27.13
CA GLU A 326 -6.04 6.14 26.15
C GLU A 326 -6.35 6.82 24.81
N ALA A 327 -7.60 6.74 24.34
CA ALA A 327 -8.06 7.42 23.13
C ALA A 327 -7.98 8.95 23.26
N THR A 328 -8.20 9.49 24.46
CA THR A 328 -8.08 10.93 24.73
C THR A 328 -6.63 11.40 24.85
N LYS A 329 -5.69 10.55 25.30
CA LYS A 329 -4.25 10.87 25.44
C LYS A 329 -3.46 10.90 24.12
N PHE A 330 -3.76 10.01 23.17
CA PHE A 330 -2.94 9.85 21.97
C PHE A 330 -3.55 10.49 20.71
N ARG A 331 -2.71 11.17 19.91
CA ARG A 331 -3.06 11.75 18.61
C ARG A 331 -2.05 11.23 17.57
N PRO A 332 -2.43 10.32 16.65
CA PRO A 332 -3.70 9.61 16.55
C PRO A 332 -3.96 8.62 17.71
N PRO A 333 -5.22 8.21 17.96
CA PRO A 333 -5.59 7.28 19.03
C PRO A 333 -5.26 5.81 18.67
N VAL A 334 -3.99 5.43 18.76
CA VAL A 334 -3.53 4.06 18.45
C VAL A 334 -3.72 3.14 19.67
N LEU A 335 -4.89 2.51 19.75
CA LEU A 335 -5.28 1.66 20.89
C LEU A 335 -4.75 0.22 20.77
N ASP A 336 -4.19 -0.32 21.85
CA ASP A 336 -3.65 -1.68 21.93
C ASP A 336 -4.64 -2.68 22.54
N HIS A 337 -5.80 -2.85 21.91
CA HIS A 337 -6.78 -3.86 22.31
C HIS A 337 -7.05 -4.86 21.18
N ALA A 338 -7.55 -6.04 21.54
CA ALA A 338 -7.86 -7.14 20.63
C ALA A 338 -9.27 -7.00 20.01
N THR A 339 -9.49 -7.61 18.83
CA THR A 339 -10.85 -7.85 18.32
C THR A 339 -11.56 -8.98 19.10
N TYR A 340 -12.79 -8.71 19.57
CA TYR A 340 -13.74 -9.70 20.10
C TYR A 340 -14.91 -9.88 19.13
N ILE A 341 -15.15 -11.12 18.71
CA ILE A 341 -16.36 -11.54 17.99
C ILE A 341 -17.18 -12.37 18.96
N GLY A 342 -18.36 -11.87 19.34
CA GLY A 342 -19.22 -12.48 20.34
C GLY A 342 -20.18 -13.53 19.78
N PRO A 343 -21.42 -13.62 20.32
CA PRO A 343 -22.40 -14.61 19.90
C PRO A 343 -23.09 -14.22 18.57
N VAL A 344 -22.30 -13.96 17.53
CA VAL A 344 -22.76 -13.53 16.20
C VAL A 344 -22.09 -14.33 15.08
N ALA A 345 -22.78 -14.48 13.96
CA ALA A 345 -22.27 -15.11 12.74
C ALA A 345 -22.89 -14.47 11.50
N VAL A 346 -22.12 -14.37 10.42
CA VAL A 346 -22.63 -13.97 9.11
C VAL A 346 -23.39 -15.16 8.49
N LYS A 347 -24.61 -14.93 8.02
CA LYS A 347 -25.45 -15.95 7.35
C LYS A 347 -26.17 -15.33 6.14
N SER A 348 -26.76 -16.17 5.29
CA SER A 348 -27.65 -15.70 4.23
C SER A 348 -28.93 -15.10 4.81
N ALA A 349 -29.33 -13.94 4.30
CA ALA A 349 -30.59 -13.25 4.55
C ALA A 349 -31.53 -13.35 3.33
N GLY A 350 -31.40 -14.40 2.52
CA GLY A 350 -32.18 -14.62 1.30
C GLY A 350 -31.95 -13.51 0.27
N HIS A 351 -33.03 -12.88 -0.19
CA HIS A 351 -32.97 -11.78 -1.16
C HIS A 351 -32.21 -10.52 -0.67
N ARG A 352 -31.82 -10.46 0.61
CA ARG A 352 -31.04 -9.37 1.20
C ARG A 352 -29.53 -9.65 1.27
N GLY A 353 -29.05 -10.73 0.65
CA GLY A 353 -27.63 -11.07 0.62
C GLY A 353 -27.12 -11.62 1.94
N ARG A 354 -26.07 -11.02 2.51
CA ARG A 354 -25.47 -11.43 3.79
C ARG A 354 -26.01 -10.57 4.94
N GLY A 355 -26.31 -11.21 6.09
CA GLY A 355 -26.70 -10.53 7.32
C GLY A 355 -25.92 -11.04 8.52
N LEU A 356 -25.81 -10.23 9.57
CA LEU A 356 -25.25 -10.61 10.86
C LEU A 356 -26.38 -11.12 11.76
N PHE A 357 -26.27 -12.35 12.24
CA PHE A 357 -27.28 -13.01 13.08
C PHE A 357 -26.66 -13.45 14.41
N THR A 358 -27.44 -13.44 15.48
CA THR A 358 -26.99 -14.03 16.74
C THR A 358 -26.90 -15.56 16.65
N THR A 359 -26.04 -16.15 17.47
CA THR A 359 -25.85 -17.61 17.57
C THR A 359 -26.45 -18.20 18.86
N LYS A 360 -26.88 -17.34 19.79
CA LYS A 360 -27.62 -17.68 21.02
C LYS A 360 -28.52 -16.49 21.41
N GLU A 361 -29.32 -16.63 22.46
CA GLU A 361 -30.07 -15.52 23.05
C GLU A 361 -29.13 -14.42 23.60
N VAL A 362 -29.51 -13.15 23.41
CA VAL A 362 -28.78 -11.97 23.90
C VAL A 362 -29.75 -10.95 24.48
N LYS A 363 -29.26 -10.11 25.37
CA LYS A 363 -30.03 -9.07 26.08
C LYS A 363 -29.52 -7.67 25.69
N ALA A 364 -30.36 -6.65 25.92
CA ALA A 364 -29.93 -5.27 25.76
C ALA A 364 -28.75 -4.97 26.70
N GLY A 365 -27.63 -4.53 26.13
CA GLY A 365 -26.37 -4.32 26.85
C GLY A 365 -25.31 -5.42 26.66
N ASP A 366 -25.65 -6.56 26.07
CA ASP A 366 -24.64 -7.60 25.73
C ASP A 366 -23.73 -7.11 24.59
N LEU A 367 -22.41 -7.29 24.76
CA LEU A 367 -21.43 -6.98 23.71
C LEU A 367 -21.46 -8.06 22.62
N LEU A 368 -21.81 -7.66 21.40
CA LEU A 368 -21.90 -8.57 20.24
C LEU A 368 -20.59 -8.63 19.43
N LEU A 369 -19.91 -7.50 19.29
CA LEU A 369 -18.70 -7.30 18.50
C LEU A 369 -17.93 -6.11 19.06
N CYS A 370 -16.60 -6.21 19.16
CA CYS A 370 -15.71 -5.08 19.37
C CYS A 370 -14.49 -5.29 18.49
N GLU A 371 -14.41 -4.60 17.36
CA GLU A 371 -13.45 -4.91 16.29
C GLU A 371 -12.45 -3.77 16.06
N LYS A 372 -11.18 -4.16 15.86
CA LYS A 372 -10.12 -3.25 15.47
C LYS A 372 -10.22 -2.90 13.99
N ALA A 373 -10.56 -1.65 13.69
CA ALA A 373 -10.81 -1.16 12.33
C ALA A 373 -9.70 -1.58 11.34
N PHE A 374 -10.09 -2.18 10.21
CA PHE A 374 -9.18 -2.68 9.18
C PHE A 374 -8.27 -1.59 8.60
N GLY A 375 -8.81 -0.37 8.45
CA GLY A 375 -8.09 0.86 8.17
C GLY A 375 -8.71 2.00 8.98
N HIS A 376 -7.90 2.96 9.39
CA HIS A 376 -8.36 4.21 9.98
C HIS A 376 -7.42 5.34 9.56
N VAL A 377 -7.95 6.56 9.54
CA VAL A 377 -7.19 7.80 9.34
C VAL A 377 -7.72 8.82 10.35
N PHE A 378 -6.84 9.61 10.95
CA PHE A 378 -7.18 10.56 12.00
C PHE A 378 -7.03 12.00 11.49
N ILE A 379 -8.07 12.81 11.70
CA ILE A 379 -8.00 14.27 11.54
C ILE A 379 -7.66 14.85 12.90
N ASP A 380 -6.52 15.53 13.03
CA ASP A 380 -6.36 16.48 14.12
C ASP A 380 -7.06 17.78 13.72
N GLU A 381 -8.06 18.23 14.50
CA GLU A 381 -8.77 19.48 14.23
C GLU A 381 -7.90 20.72 14.49
N LEU A 382 -6.76 20.54 15.18
CA LEU A 382 -5.75 21.57 15.38
C LEU A 382 -4.76 21.68 14.20
N ASP A 383 -4.74 20.70 13.29
CA ASP A 383 -3.97 20.79 12.03
C ASP A 383 -4.86 21.34 10.90
N PRO A 384 -4.64 22.59 10.43
CA PRO A 384 -5.38 23.16 9.30
C PRO A 384 -5.04 22.52 7.95
N ASN A 385 -4.06 21.61 7.86
CA ASN A 385 -3.69 20.92 6.61
C ASN A 385 -4.53 19.65 6.36
N SER A 386 -4.97 18.99 7.44
CA SER A 386 -5.72 17.71 7.48
C SER A 386 -6.99 17.57 6.62
N ARG A 387 -7.52 18.66 6.02
CA ARG A 387 -8.78 18.67 5.25
C ARG A 387 -8.64 19.15 3.80
N LYS A 388 -7.41 19.34 3.29
CA LYS A 388 -7.16 20.05 2.01
C LYS A 388 -7.18 19.17 0.73
N THR A 389 -7.44 17.86 0.83
CA THR A 389 -7.34 16.91 -0.30
C THR A 389 -8.71 16.49 -0.85
N PHE A 390 -8.84 16.44 -2.19
CA PHE A 390 -10.08 16.13 -2.91
C PHE A 390 -9.82 15.15 -4.06
N LEU A 391 -10.62 14.08 -4.15
CA LEU A 391 -10.73 13.24 -5.35
C LEU A 391 -12.10 13.43 -5.99
N ILE A 392 -12.12 13.82 -7.26
CA ILE A 392 -13.35 14.08 -8.01
C ILE A 392 -13.54 12.98 -9.06
N ASN A 393 -14.71 12.34 -9.08
CA ASN A 393 -15.15 11.45 -10.15
C ASN A 393 -16.27 12.16 -10.93
N SER A 394 -15.93 12.68 -12.11
CA SER A 394 -16.87 13.44 -12.95
C SER A 394 -17.98 12.59 -13.57
N GLN A 395 -17.76 11.28 -13.77
CA GLN A 395 -18.76 10.40 -14.37
C GLN A 395 -19.84 9.98 -13.36
N GLU A 396 -19.45 9.65 -12.13
CA GLU A 396 -20.40 9.40 -11.03
C GLU A 396 -20.94 10.69 -10.39
N ARG A 397 -20.37 11.85 -10.75
CA ARG A 397 -20.63 13.16 -10.12
C ARG A 397 -20.39 13.15 -8.60
N SER A 398 -19.39 12.39 -8.17
CA SER A 398 -19.06 12.16 -6.76
C SER A 398 -17.71 12.79 -6.38
N VAL A 399 -17.55 13.13 -5.09
CA VAL A 399 -16.31 13.68 -4.52
C VAL A 399 -15.98 12.93 -3.23
N MET A 400 -14.73 12.49 -3.10
CA MET A 400 -14.15 12.09 -1.82
C MET A 400 -13.31 13.25 -1.28
N MET A 401 -13.47 13.57 0.00
CA MET A 401 -12.84 14.73 0.65
C MET A 401 -12.02 14.31 1.88
N GLY A 402 -10.87 14.98 2.08
CA GLY A 402 -9.96 14.78 3.19
C GLY A 402 -9.59 13.31 3.38
N THR A 403 -9.81 12.82 4.59
CA THR A 403 -9.42 11.46 5.00
C THR A 403 -10.14 10.33 4.28
N GLN A 404 -11.21 10.58 3.50
CA GLN A 404 -11.76 9.55 2.62
C GLN A 404 -10.75 9.11 1.55
N VAL A 405 -9.92 10.04 1.05
CA VAL A 405 -8.88 9.81 0.04
C VAL A 405 -7.73 9.00 0.62
N GLU A 406 -7.32 9.34 1.84
CA GLU A 406 -6.27 8.65 2.57
C GLU A 406 -6.73 7.28 3.07
N LEU A 407 -7.96 7.16 3.56
CA LEU A 407 -8.53 5.89 4.01
C LEU A 407 -8.61 4.88 2.87
N ASN A 408 -9.07 5.29 1.68
CA ASN A 408 -9.06 4.45 0.49
C ASN A 408 -7.65 3.90 0.20
N THR A 409 -6.64 4.76 0.27
CA THR A 409 -5.22 4.38 0.13
C THR A 409 -4.75 3.42 1.23
N VAL A 410 -5.13 3.63 2.49
CA VAL A 410 -4.84 2.73 3.62
C VAL A 410 -5.54 1.37 3.45
N MET A 411 -6.77 1.33 2.97
CA MET A 411 -7.51 0.08 2.69
C MET A 411 -6.78 -0.76 1.62
N ILE A 412 -6.44 -0.15 0.48
CA ILE A 412 -5.71 -0.81 -0.62
C ILE A 412 -4.35 -1.31 -0.15
N GLN A 413 -3.60 -0.50 0.61
CA GLN A 413 -2.29 -0.90 1.13
C GLN A 413 -2.40 -2.00 2.19
N ASN A 414 -3.42 -1.99 3.05
CA ASN A 414 -3.63 -3.06 4.02
C ASN A 414 -4.04 -4.38 3.36
N LEU A 415 -4.81 -4.35 2.27
CA LEU A 415 -5.10 -5.51 1.42
C LEU A 415 -3.83 -6.05 0.74
N HIS A 416 -3.00 -5.17 0.16
CA HIS A 416 -1.73 -5.55 -0.46
C HIS A 416 -0.75 -6.16 0.55
N LYS A 417 -0.77 -5.69 1.80
CA LYS A 417 0.06 -6.19 2.91
C LYS A 417 -0.50 -7.45 3.58
N ARG A 418 -1.77 -7.79 3.36
CA ARG A 418 -2.47 -8.95 3.95
C ARG A 418 -3.38 -9.62 2.91
N PRO A 419 -2.81 -10.36 1.94
CA PRO A 419 -3.59 -11.00 0.89
C PRO A 419 -4.70 -11.93 1.39
N SER A 420 -4.51 -12.55 2.58
CA SER A 420 -5.56 -13.31 3.28
C SER A 420 -6.89 -12.56 3.50
N SER A 421 -6.84 -11.23 3.54
CA SER A 421 -8.00 -10.36 3.78
C SER A 421 -8.77 -10.00 2.51
N ILE A 422 -8.25 -10.30 1.32
CA ILE A 422 -8.86 -9.90 0.05
C ILE A 422 -10.26 -10.49 -0.15
N PRO A 423 -10.50 -11.81 0.02
CA PRO A 423 -11.84 -12.40 -0.16
C PRO A 423 -12.91 -11.76 0.73
N VAL A 424 -12.57 -11.44 1.98
CA VAL A 424 -13.50 -10.82 2.94
C VAL A 424 -14.02 -9.47 2.43
N ILE A 425 -13.19 -8.71 1.71
CA ILE A 425 -13.55 -7.41 1.14
C ILE A 425 -14.17 -7.56 -0.26
N THR A 426 -13.67 -8.44 -1.14
CA THR A 426 -14.25 -8.60 -2.49
C THR A 426 -15.61 -9.28 -2.49
N GLU A 427 -15.95 -10.05 -1.46
CA GLU A 427 -17.32 -10.56 -1.22
C GLU A 427 -18.30 -9.49 -0.67
N LEU A 428 -17.87 -8.24 -0.42
CA LEU A 428 -18.78 -7.18 -0.01
C LEU A 428 -19.64 -6.72 -1.20
N HIS A 429 -20.76 -6.05 -0.90
CA HIS A 429 -21.69 -5.60 -1.93
C HIS A 429 -21.09 -4.46 -2.78
N HIS A 430 -20.57 -4.81 -3.95
CA HIS A 430 -19.96 -3.93 -4.95
C HIS A 430 -20.97 -3.34 -5.97
N GLY A 431 -22.28 -3.48 -5.71
CA GLY A 431 -23.34 -2.92 -6.56
C GLY A 431 -23.34 -3.52 -7.97
N SER A 432 -23.37 -2.66 -9.00
CA SER A 432 -23.37 -3.05 -10.41
C SER A 432 -21.96 -3.25 -11.01
N TYR A 433 -20.89 -3.00 -10.25
CA TYR A 433 -19.53 -3.28 -10.69
C TYR A 433 -19.32 -4.79 -10.89
N LYS A 434 -18.44 -5.16 -11.82
CA LYS A 434 -18.05 -6.56 -12.07
C LYS A 434 -16.57 -6.70 -11.73
N PRO A 435 -16.22 -7.26 -10.55
CA PRO A 435 -14.82 -7.47 -10.19
C PRO A 435 -14.19 -8.56 -11.05
N VAL A 436 -12.85 -8.58 -11.10
CA VAL A 436 -12.09 -9.69 -11.69
C VAL A 436 -12.11 -10.94 -10.79
N ASP A 437 -12.18 -12.12 -11.41
CA ASP A 437 -12.17 -13.41 -10.68
C ASP A 437 -10.80 -13.78 -10.07
N ALA A 438 -9.73 -13.08 -10.47
CA ALA A 438 -8.35 -13.41 -10.08
C ALA A 438 -7.87 -12.59 -8.88
N SER A 439 -7.79 -13.21 -7.70
CA SER A 439 -7.25 -12.59 -6.48
C SER A 439 -5.71 -12.60 -6.39
N PHE A 440 -5.03 -13.46 -7.16
CA PHE A 440 -3.58 -13.65 -7.13
C PHE A 440 -3.03 -13.95 -8.53
N VAL A 441 -1.82 -13.45 -8.83
CA VAL A 441 -1.08 -13.72 -10.06
C VAL A 441 0.41 -13.75 -9.74
N ASN A 442 1.06 -14.90 -9.94
CA ASN A 442 2.45 -15.17 -9.53
C ASN A 442 2.72 -14.77 -8.06
N ASP A 443 1.91 -15.32 -7.14
CA ASP A 443 1.96 -15.12 -5.67
C ASP A 443 1.77 -13.67 -5.17
N ALA A 444 1.65 -12.68 -6.06
CA ALA A 444 1.35 -11.31 -5.72
C ALA A 444 -0.17 -11.03 -5.77
N PRO A 445 -0.72 -10.25 -4.81
CA PRO A 445 -2.14 -9.98 -4.71
C PRO A 445 -2.64 -9.04 -5.82
N VAL A 446 -3.76 -9.41 -6.43
CA VAL A 446 -4.52 -8.53 -7.32
C VAL A 446 -5.59 -7.82 -6.49
N ILE A 447 -5.69 -6.51 -6.65
CA ILE A 447 -6.67 -5.68 -5.92
C ILE A 447 -7.51 -4.91 -6.94
N ASP A 448 -8.74 -5.37 -7.09
CA ASP A 448 -9.83 -4.62 -7.70
C ASP A 448 -10.44 -3.65 -6.67
N ARG A 449 -11.00 -2.51 -7.12
CA ARG A 449 -11.19 -1.32 -6.26
C ARG A 449 -12.61 -0.72 -6.31
#